data_AF-A0AA41XLQ8-F1
#
_entry.id   AF-A0AA41XLQ8-F1
#
_cell.length_a   1.000
_cell.length_b   1.000
_cell.length_c   1.000
_cell.angle_alpha   90.00
_cell.angle_beta   90.00
_cell.angle_gamma   90.00
#
_symmetry.space_group_name_H-M   'P 1'
#
loop_
_entity.id
_entity.type
_entity.pdbx_description
1 polymer ?
#
loop_
_entity_poly.entity_id
_entity_poly.type
_entity_poly.pdbx_seq_one_letter_code
_entity_poly.pdbx_strand_id
1 'polypeptide(L)'
;MNPGRTTKRSSQPANNQAPDFIAHWVVKTARSDQMIAWYRMVFGARVVHEHSRIAFLSWDDEHHRIALIKVPRPLRFAFPLARFRRKLYGVDHLAVQFTLDRLLTNYERLKRSSILPVWSINHGPTTSLYYEDPDGIRLEFQVDNFPTVEATAAYFNTAQFAGNPIGTEIDPGYLLERLRAGEDPAHLLKPGASTRPALRHAKTAEPSRGRHSEVARTGNGACSTGASRSGAVTRAQLARQGLAMLSFGTNWLRECSAVKSGWAE
;
A
#
# COMPACT_ATOMS: atom_id res chain seq x y z
N MET A 1 -11.73 18.65 4.38
CA MET A 1 -10.60 19.58 4.24
C MET A 1 -9.60 19.19 5.31
N ASN A 2 -8.32 18.96 4.99
CA ASN A 2 -7.31 18.74 6.03
C ASN A 2 -7.11 20.08 6.76
N PRO A 3 -7.58 20.24 8.02
CA PRO A 3 -7.65 21.55 8.67
C PRO A 3 -6.27 22.15 8.98
N GLY A 4 -5.18 21.40 8.79
CA GLY A 4 -3.82 21.84 9.10
C GLY A 4 -3.00 22.42 7.93
N ARG A 5 -3.47 22.37 6.67
CA ARG A 5 -2.68 22.87 5.53
C ARG A 5 -3.13 24.27 5.14
N THR A 6 -2.38 25.29 5.56
CA THR A 6 -2.47 26.63 4.98
C THR A 6 -2.28 26.52 3.47
N THR A 7 -3.19 27.13 2.72
CA THR A 7 -3.34 27.02 1.26
C THR A 7 -2.22 27.67 0.44
N LYS A 8 -1.20 28.26 1.07
CA LYS A 8 -0.04 28.79 0.35
C LYS A 8 1.02 27.70 0.19
N ARG A 9 0.82 26.81 -0.79
CA ARG A 9 1.99 26.35 -1.56
C ARG A 9 2.55 27.61 -2.20
N SER A 10 3.83 27.93 -1.98
CA SER A 10 4.50 28.93 -2.80
C SER A 10 4.29 28.51 -4.25
N SER A 11 3.59 29.33 -5.02
CA SER A 11 3.33 29.07 -6.43
C SER A 11 4.59 29.21 -7.29
N GLN A 12 5.73 29.49 -6.68
CA GLN A 12 7.00 29.59 -7.37
C GLN A 12 7.93 28.46 -6.95
N PRO A 13 8.63 27.85 -7.93
CA PRO A 13 9.67 26.88 -7.65
C PRO A 13 10.78 27.52 -6.81
N ALA A 14 11.49 26.70 -6.03
CA ALA A 14 12.58 27.16 -5.16
C ALA A 14 13.74 27.83 -5.93
N ASN A 15 13.83 27.60 -7.24
CA ASN A 15 14.73 28.31 -8.14
C ASN A 15 14.01 28.57 -9.49
N ASN A 16 14.47 29.58 -10.23
CA ASN A 16 13.87 30.00 -11.50
C ASN A 16 14.13 29.04 -12.68
N GLN A 17 14.76 27.88 -12.43
CA GLN A 17 15.05 26.86 -13.44
C GLN A 17 14.14 25.65 -13.32
N ALA A 18 13.55 25.44 -12.15
CA ALA A 18 12.65 24.32 -11.93
C ALA A 18 11.32 24.57 -12.66
N PRO A 19 10.74 23.52 -13.27
CA PRO A 19 9.43 23.62 -13.88
C PRO A 19 8.36 23.94 -12.83
N ASP A 20 7.30 24.65 -13.23
CA ASP A 20 6.21 25.03 -12.32
C ASP A 20 5.52 23.80 -11.70
N PHE A 21 5.25 22.78 -12.52
CA PHE A 21 4.72 21.48 -12.09
C PHE A 21 4.83 20.45 -13.22
N ILE A 22 4.60 19.18 -12.88
CA ILE A 22 4.48 18.11 -13.87
C ILE A 22 3.09 18.21 -14.53
N ALA A 23 3.04 18.68 -15.78
CA ALA A 23 1.79 18.84 -16.51
C ALA A 23 1.12 17.49 -16.80
N HIS A 24 1.85 16.58 -17.44
CA HIS A 24 1.34 15.27 -17.85
C HIS A 24 2.45 14.23 -17.95
N TRP A 25 2.05 12.95 -18.01
CA TRP A 25 2.94 11.86 -18.41
C TRP A 25 2.34 11.04 -19.55
N VAL A 26 3.20 10.38 -20.32
CA VAL A 26 2.82 9.66 -21.54
C VAL A 26 3.20 8.19 -21.42
N VAL A 27 2.28 7.30 -21.77
CA VAL A 27 2.49 5.85 -21.70
C VAL A 27 2.09 5.18 -23.00
N LYS A 28 2.84 4.15 -23.40
CA LYS A 28 2.49 3.28 -24.52
C LYS A 28 1.73 2.07 -23.98
N THR A 29 0.56 1.77 -24.56
CA THR A 29 -0.30 0.70 -24.08
C THR A 29 -0.92 -0.11 -25.22
N ALA A 30 -0.90 -1.44 -25.05
CA ALA A 30 -1.63 -2.38 -25.90
C ALA A 30 -3.08 -2.62 -25.40
N ARG A 31 -3.49 -1.89 -24.34
CA ARG A 31 -4.74 -2.07 -23.60
C ARG A 31 -5.44 -0.74 -23.36
N SER A 32 -5.44 0.14 -24.36
CA SER A 32 -5.95 1.51 -24.23
C SER A 32 -7.35 1.59 -23.63
N ASP A 33 -8.28 0.71 -24.02
CA ASP A 33 -9.66 0.76 -23.55
C ASP A 33 -9.74 0.45 -22.04
N GLN A 34 -8.93 -0.51 -21.58
CA GLN A 34 -8.83 -0.85 -20.15
C GLN A 34 -8.16 0.28 -19.36
N MET A 35 -7.11 0.89 -19.92
CA MET A 35 -6.43 2.04 -19.31
C MET A 35 -7.40 3.22 -19.18
N ILE A 36 -8.13 3.57 -20.24
CA ILE A 36 -9.12 4.65 -20.22
C ILE A 36 -10.17 4.37 -19.14
N ALA A 37 -10.79 3.17 -19.15
CA ALA A 37 -11.80 2.80 -18.15
C ALA A 37 -11.24 2.88 -16.72
N TRP A 38 -10.01 2.42 -16.52
CA TRP A 38 -9.35 2.43 -15.22
C TRP A 38 -9.10 3.86 -14.73
N TYR A 39 -8.51 4.75 -15.54
CA TYR A 39 -8.27 6.14 -15.14
C TYR A 39 -9.57 6.92 -14.94
N ARG A 40 -10.64 6.63 -15.70
CA ARG A 40 -11.99 7.18 -15.43
C ARG A 40 -12.49 6.75 -14.06
N MET A 41 -12.35 5.47 -13.72
CA MET A 41 -12.79 4.95 -12.42
C MET A 41 -11.92 5.47 -11.26
N VAL A 42 -10.61 5.45 -11.42
CA VAL A 42 -9.67 5.67 -10.33
C VAL A 42 -9.42 7.15 -10.05
N PHE A 43 -9.26 7.95 -11.11
CA PHE A 43 -8.99 9.39 -11.01
C PHE A 43 -10.24 10.25 -11.21
N GLY A 44 -11.37 9.67 -11.61
CA GLY A 44 -12.49 10.47 -12.08
C GLY A 44 -12.17 11.18 -13.41
N ALA A 45 -11.22 10.65 -14.18
CA ALA A 45 -10.76 11.31 -15.39
C ALA A 45 -11.86 11.41 -16.45
N ARG A 46 -11.84 12.49 -17.23
CA ARG A 46 -12.59 12.66 -18.48
C ARG A 46 -11.65 12.47 -19.67
N VAL A 47 -12.17 11.90 -20.75
CA VAL A 47 -11.47 11.85 -22.04
C VAL A 47 -11.59 13.22 -22.69
N VAL A 48 -10.46 13.87 -22.98
CA VAL A 48 -10.40 15.19 -23.60
C VAL A 48 -10.35 15.06 -25.12
N HIS A 49 -9.62 14.06 -25.61
CA HIS A 49 -9.53 13.73 -27.02
C HIS A 49 -9.17 12.26 -27.19
N GLU A 50 -9.73 11.59 -28.18
CA GLU A 50 -9.42 10.20 -28.50
C GLU A 50 -9.41 9.97 -30.01
N HIS A 51 -8.35 9.31 -30.48
CA HIS A 51 -8.16 8.86 -31.86
C HIS A 51 -7.70 7.39 -31.86
N SER A 52 -7.58 6.80 -33.05
CA SER A 52 -7.07 5.44 -33.27
C SER A 52 -5.65 5.18 -32.74
N ARG A 53 -4.81 6.22 -32.58
CA ARG A 53 -3.41 6.08 -32.15
C ARG A 53 -3.10 6.70 -30.78
N ILE A 54 -3.96 7.58 -30.29
CA ILE A 54 -3.70 8.33 -29.05
C ILE A 54 -5.00 8.65 -28.31
N ALA A 55 -4.94 8.72 -26.99
CA ALA A 55 -6.01 9.27 -26.16
C ALA A 55 -5.43 10.18 -25.07
N PHE A 56 -6.13 11.27 -24.77
CA PHE A 56 -5.76 12.26 -23.76
C PHE A 56 -6.84 12.30 -22.67
N LEU A 57 -6.43 12.21 -21.42
CA LEU A 57 -7.35 12.25 -20.28
C LEU A 57 -6.90 13.31 -19.27
N SER A 58 -7.87 13.93 -18.61
CA SER A 58 -7.65 14.90 -17.53
C SER A 58 -8.63 14.66 -16.38
N TRP A 59 -8.30 15.10 -15.17
CA TRP A 59 -9.19 15.08 -13.98
C TRP A 59 -9.26 16.43 -13.26
N ASP A 60 -8.60 17.45 -13.80
CA ASP A 60 -8.62 18.82 -13.29
C ASP A 60 -8.61 19.82 -14.45
N ASP A 61 -8.24 21.06 -14.17
CA ASP A 61 -8.26 22.17 -15.12
C ASP A 61 -7.10 22.10 -16.14
N GLU A 62 -6.14 21.20 -15.94
CA GLU A 62 -5.08 20.98 -16.92
C GLU A 62 -5.66 20.37 -18.21
N HIS A 63 -5.15 20.79 -19.37
CA HIS A 63 -5.70 20.39 -20.66
C HIS A 63 -5.59 18.87 -20.88
N HIS A 64 -4.56 18.22 -20.31
CA HIS A 64 -4.50 16.77 -20.09
C HIS A 64 -3.45 16.44 -19.03
N ARG A 65 -3.67 15.34 -18.30
CA ARG A 65 -2.73 14.82 -17.29
C ARG A 65 -2.07 13.51 -17.71
N ILE A 66 -2.73 12.72 -18.55
CA ILE A 66 -2.16 11.49 -19.11
C ILE A 66 -2.46 11.40 -20.60
N ALA A 67 -1.44 11.02 -21.36
CA ALA A 67 -1.58 10.65 -22.77
C ALA A 67 -1.26 9.16 -22.96
N LEU A 68 -2.13 8.45 -23.66
CA LEU A 68 -2.02 7.04 -23.98
C LEU A 68 -1.69 6.87 -25.45
N ILE A 69 -0.46 6.47 -25.78
CA ILE A 69 -0.09 6.04 -27.13
C ILE A 69 -0.57 4.59 -27.30
N LYS A 70 -1.51 4.39 -28.22
CA LYS A 70 -2.12 3.09 -28.50
C LYS A 70 -1.18 2.28 -29.41
N VAL A 71 -0.68 1.15 -28.92
CA VAL A 71 0.11 0.20 -29.72
C VAL A 71 -0.75 -1.03 -30.07
N PRO A 72 -0.43 -1.77 -31.14
CA PRO A 72 -1.21 -2.94 -31.54
C PRO A 72 -1.37 -3.96 -30.40
N ARG A 73 -2.61 -4.46 -30.20
CA ARG A 73 -2.93 -5.45 -29.16
C ARG A 73 -2.01 -6.68 -29.14
N PRO A 74 -1.59 -7.25 -30.29
CA PRO A 74 -0.69 -8.41 -30.30
C PRO A 74 0.67 -8.17 -29.63
N LEU A 75 1.13 -6.91 -29.58
CA LEU A 75 2.42 -6.54 -28.98
C LEU A 75 2.48 -6.86 -27.48
N ARG A 76 1.32 -6.96 -26.81
CA ARG A 76 1.22 -7.43 -25.42
C ARG A 76 1.84 -8.83 -25.23
N PHE A 77 1.68 -9.71 -26.21
CA PHE A 77 2.14 -11.09 -26.13
C PHE A 77 3.61 -11.24 -26.56
N ALA A 78 4.12 -10.32 -27.37
CA ALA A 78 5.54 -10.29 -27.75
C ALA A 78 6.45 -9.94 -26.55
N PHE A 79 5.94 -9.18 -25.57
CA PHE A 79 6.70 -8.75 -24.41
C PHE A 79 5.97 -9.07 -23.09
N PRO A 80 5.82 -10.35 -22.71
CA PRO A 80 5.04 -10.74 -21.53
C PRO A 80 5.65 -10.22 -20.22
N LEU A 81 6.96 -9.97 -20.19
CA LEU A 81 7.67 -9.39 -19.05
C LEU A 81 7.55 -7.85 -18.98
N ALA A 82 6.91 -7.19 -19.96
CA ALA A 82 6.77 -5.73 -19.97
C ALA A 82 6.11 -5.20 -18.70
N ARG A 83 5.13 -5.92 -18.14
CA ARG A 83 4.45 -5.56 -16.88
C ARG A 83 5.36 -5.55 -15.65
N PHE A 84 6.50 -6.25 -15.71
CA PHE A 84 7.45 -6.35 -14.62
C PHE A 84 8.61 -5.37 -14.75
N ARG A 85 8.68 -4.59 -15.83
CA ARG A 85 9.80 -3.66 -16.09
C ARG A 85 10.06 -2.74 -14.91
N ARG A 86 8.99 -2.17 -14.33
CA ARG A 86 9.01 -1.37 -13.10
C ARG A 86 9.87 -1.98 -12.00
N LYS A 87 9.74 -3.29 -11.76
CA LYS A 87 10.43 -4.01 -10.68
C LYS A 87 11.92 -4.23 -10.97
N LEU A 88 12.36 -3.98 -12.20
CA LEU A 88 13.72 -4.22 -12.66
C LEU A 88 14.48 -2.91 -12.89
N TYR A 89 13.86 -1.93 -13.55
CA TYR A 89 14.45 -0.62 -13.88
C TYR A 89 13.40 0.37 -14.39
N GLY A 90 13.72 1.67 -14.32
CA GLY A 90 12.86 2.76 -14.83
C GLY A 90 12.10 3.48 -13.71
N VAL A 91 10.97 4.10 -14.05
CA VAL A 91 10.10 4.78 -13.08
C VAL A 91 9.39 3.72 -12.23
N ASP A 92 9.56 3.76 -10.90
CA ASP A 92 8.82 2.86 -10.01
C ASP A 92 7.35 3.27 -9.92
N HIS A 93 7.05 4.49 -9.48
CA HIS A 93 5.69 4.96 -9.32
C HIS A 93 5.56 6.46 -9.54
N LEU A 94 4.31 6.92 -9.64
CA LEU A 94 3.94 8.34 -9.60
C LEU A 94 3.12 8.60 -8.34
N ALA A 95 3.56 9.55 -7.52
CA ALA A 95 2.85 9.95 -6.32
C ALA A 95 1.89 11.12 -6.59
N VAL A 96 0.67 10.99 -6.08
CA VAL A 96 -0.38 12.01 -6.17
C VAL A 96 -0.92 12.34 -4.79
N GLN A 97 -1.17 13.63 -4.57
CA GLN A 97 -1.48 14.16 -3.25
C GLN A 97 -2.99 14.16 -2.96
N PHE A 98 -3.35 13.63 -1.80
CA PHE A 98 -4.68 13.68 -1.20
C PHE A 98 -4.62 14.35 0.18
N THR A 99 -5.79 14.79 0.66
CA THR A 99 -6.05 14.97 2.10
C THR A 99 -6.44 13.64 2.71
N LEU A 100 -6.25 13.42 4.02
CA LEU A 100 -6.60 12.14 4.66
C LEU A 100 -8.05 11.71 4.41
N ASP A 101 -9.02 12.62 4.56
CA ASP A 101 -10.44 12.32 4.30
C ASP A 101 -10.66 11.82 2.87
N ARG A 102 -10.13 12.57 1.89
CA ARG A 102 -10.23 12.20 0.46
C ARG A 102 -9.50 10.90 0.16
N LEU A 103 -8.36 10.62 0.81
CA LEU A 103 -7.62 9.37 0.61
C LEU A 103 -8.47 8.17 1.06
N LEU A 104 -9.00 8.21 2.27
CA LEU A 104 -9.75 7.09 2.86
C LEU A 104 -11.17 6.94 2.26
N THR A 105 -11.84 8.04 1.94
CA THR A 105 -13.13 7.98 1.21
C THR A 105 -12.96 7.51 -0.24
N ASN A 106 -11.85 7.87 -0.90
CA ASN A 106 -11.53 7.34 -2.22
C ASN A 106 -11.20 5.84 -2.15
N TYR A 107 -10.46 5.38 -1.12
CA TYR A 107 -10.25 3.95 -0.87
C TYR A 107 -11.58 3.19 -0.78
N GLU A 108 -12.55 3.69 -0.01
CA GLU A 108 -13.86 3.05 0.11
C GLU A 108 -14.59 2.96 -1.24
N ARG A 109 -14.60 4.07 -1.99
CA ARG A 109 -15.22 4.14 -3.31
C ARG A 109 -14.62 3.11 -4.28
N LEU A 110 -13.28 3.01 -4.30
CA LEU A 110 -12.56 2.06 -5.17
C LEU A 110 -12.76 0.61 -4.74
N LYS A 111 -12.78 0.35 -3.42
CA LYS A 111 -13.06 -0.96 -2.85
C LYS A 111 -14.44 -1.50 -3.30
N ARG A 112 -15.46 -0.64 -3.38
CA ARG A 112 -16.80 -1.02 -3.90
C ARG A 112 -16.78 -1.45 -5.36
N SER A 113 -15.77 -1.03 -6.12
CA SER A 113 -15.55 -1.42 -7.52
C SER A 113 -14.50 -2.54 -7.65
N SER A 114 -14.18 -3.24 -6.55
CA SER A 114 -13.15 -4.29 -6.50
C SER A 114 -11.74 -3.82 -6.89
N ILE A 115 -11.44 -2.53 -6.75
CA ILE A 115 -10.11 -1.95 -6.95
C ILE A 115 -9.51 -1.72 -5.57
N LEU A 116 -8.60 -2.61 -5.17
CA LEU A 116 -7.89 -2.54 -3.89
C LEU A 116 -6.45 -2.05 -4.11
N PRO A 117 -5.86 -1.35 -3.12
CA PRO A 117 -4.44 -1.05 -3.17
C PRO A 117 -3.64 -2.36 -3.14
N VAL A 118 -2.60 -2.45 -3.96
CA VAL A 118 -1.65 -3.56 -3.96
C VAL A 118 -0.69 -3.49 -2.77
N TRP A 119 -0.57 -2.31 -2.14
CA TRP A 119 0.23 -2.09 -0.95
C TRP A 119 -0.29 -0.86 -0.20
N SER A 120 -0.41 -0.95 1.12
CA SER A 120 -0.86 0.14 1.98
C SER A 120 0.14 0.30 3.11
N ILE A 121 0.71 1.50 3.25
CA ILE A 121 1.85 1.71 4.14
C ILE A 121 1.90 3.15 4.68
N ASN A 122 2.39 3.30 5.91
CA ASN A 122 2.82 4.58 6.47
C ASN A 122 4.35 4.59 6.44
N HIS A 123 4.93 5.43 5.58
CA HIS A 123 6.38 5.57 5.42
C HIS A 123 7.04 6.33 6.58
N GLY A 124 6.25 6.96 7.45
CA GLY A 124 6.71 7.98 8.39
C GLY A 124 6.37 9.39 7.92
N PRO A 125 6.94 9.92 6.81
CA PRO A 125 6.60 11.23 6.30
C PRO A 125 5.22 11.25 5.61
N THR A 126 4.79 10.13 5.03
CA THR A 126 3.52 10.01 4.31
C THR A 126 2.74 8.75 4.71
N THR A 127 1.42 8.82 4.58
CA THR A 127 0.52 7.67 4.58
C THR A 127 0.05 7.41 3.15
N SER A 128 0.29 6.21 2.64
CA SER A 128 0.27 5.93 1.20
C SER A 128 -0.49 4.65 0.86
N LEU A 129 -1.33 4.73 -0.18
CA LEU A 129 -2.04 3.60 -0.79
C LEU A 129 -1.59 3.45 -2.24
N TYR A 130 -0.94 2.33 -2.56
CA TYR A 130 -0.43 2.05 -3.90
C TYR A 130 -1.44 1.26 -4.71
N TYR A 131 -1.80 1.76 -5.89
CA TYR A 131 -2.63 1.08 -6.87
C TYR A 131 -1.79 0.74 -8.10
N GLU A 132 -2.19 -0.30 -8.85
CA GLU A 132 -1.57 -0.63 -10.14
C GLU A 132 -2.62 -0.52 -11.25
N ASP A 133 -2.26 0.19 -12.31
CA ASP A 133 -3.08 0.25 -13.51
C ASP A 133 -2.97 -1.05 -14.32
N PRO A 134 -3.78 -1.24 -15.38
CA PRO A 134 -3.71 -2.46 -16.18
C PRO A 134 -2.29 -2.79 -16.67
N ASP A 135 -1.48 -1.80 -17.03
CA ASP A 135 -0.10 -1.95 -17.49
C ASP A 135 0.93 -2.19 -16.39
N GLY A 136 0.50 -2.16 -15.12
CA GLY A 136 1.36 -2.39 -13.96
C GLY A 136 2.12 -1.14 -13.53
N ILE A 137 1.73 0.02 -14.05
CA ILE A 137 2.24 1.31 -13.57
C ILE A 137 1.67 1.52 -12.17
N ARG A 138 2.57 1.76 -11.23
CA ARG A 138 2.20 1.95 -9.83
C ARG A 138 1.91 3.43 -9.58
N LEU A 139 0.80 3.69 -8.91
CA LEU A 139 0.36 5.03 -8.53
C LEU A 139 0.23 5.08 -7.01
N GLU A 140 0.94 6.00 -6.38
CA GLU A 140 0.93 6.22 -4.95
C GLU A 140 -0.07 7.31 -4.59
N PHE A 141 -1.12 6.96 -3.86
CA PHE A 141 -2.07 7.93 -3.35
C PHE A 141 -1.66 8.25 -1.93
N GLN A 142 -1.10 9.45 -1.72
CA GLN A 142 -0.47 9.80 -0.45
C GLN A 142 -1.10 11.01 0.24
N VAL A 143 -0.93 11.06 1.55
CA VAL A 143 -1.12 12.25 2.38
C VAL A 143 0.14 12.48 3.22
N ASP A 144 0.52 13.75 3.41
CA ASP A 144 1.61 14.13 4.32
C ASP A 144 1.18 13.89 5.77
N ASN A 145 2.04 13.26 6.58
CA ASN A 145 1.74 12.98 7.99
C ASN A 145 2.00 14.18 8.93
N PHE A 146 2.62 15.24 8.42
CA PHE A 146 2.95 16.45 9.15
C PHE A 146 2.19 17.66 8.59
N PRO A 147 1.93 18.69 9.41
CA PRO A 147 1.12 19.85 9.01
C PRO A 147 1.79 20.72 7.94
N THR A 148 3.12 20.70 7.84
CA THR A 148 3.91 21.56 6.94
C THR A 148 4.86 20.73 6.10
N VAL A 149 5.14 21.18 4.88
CA VAL A 149 6.10 20.51 3.97
C VAL A 149 7.49 20.47 4.59
N GLU A 150 7.88 21.53 5.31
CA GLU A 150 9.16 21.66 5.99
C GLU A 150 9.31 20.60 7.09
N ALA A 151 8.27 20.39 7.91
CA ALA A 151 8.26 19.32 8.91
C ALA A 151 8.30 17.92 8.26
N THR A 152 7.56 17.69 7.17
CA THR A 152 7.65 16.44 6.39
C THR A 152 9.06 16.22 5.86
N ALA A 153 9.69 17.26 5.31
CA ALA A 153 11.07 17.21 4.80
C ALA A 153 12.09 16.98 5.93
N ALA A 154 11.89 17.60 7.10
CA ALA A 154 12.74 17.41 8.26
C ALA A 154 12.72 15.95 8.77
N TYR A 155 11.60 15.25 8.62
CA TYR A 155 11.46 13.85 9.05
C TYR A 155 12.48 12.91 8.38
N PHE A 156 12.86 13.17 7.14
CA PHE A 156 13.87 12.37 6.40
C PHE A 156 15.25 12.36 7.09
N ASN A 157 15.55 13.35 7.94
CA ASN A 157 16.83 13.46 8.66
C ASN A 157 16.77 12.87 10.08
N THR A 158 15.69 12.18 10.45
CA THR A 158 15.50 11.64 11.80
C THR A 158 16.06 10.21 11.94
N ALA A 159 16.46 9.85 13.16
CA ALA A 159 16.83 8.47 13.48
C ALA A 159 15.68 7.48 13.27
N GLN A 160 14.43 7.94 13.44
CA GLN A 160 13.24 7.11 13.19
C GLN A 160 13.13 6.71 11.72
N PHE A 161 13.30 7.66 10.79
CA PHE A 161 13.32 7.37 9.36
C PHE A 161 14.52 6.49 8.99
N ALA A 162 15.71 6.76 9.54
CA ALA A 162 16.89 5.94 9.30
C ALA A 162 16.71 4.48 9.77
N GLY A 163 16.00 4.27 10.89
CA GLY A 163 15.73 2.93 11.43
C GLY A 163 14.67 2.14 10.66
N ASN A 164 13.71 2.81 10.02
CA ASN A 164 12.71 2.18 9.16
C ASN A 164 12.30 3.09 7.99
N PRO A 165 13.11 3.16 6.91
CA PRO A 165 12.84 4.03 5.77
C PRO A 165 11.72 3.50 4.88
N ILE A 166 11.39 2.21 4.99
CA ILE A 166 10.29 1.59 4.24
C ILE A 166 8.96 1.93 4.89
N GLY A 167 8.86 1.90 6.22
CA GLY A 167 7.64 2.22 6.95
C GLY A 167 6.91 0.99 7.49
N THR A 168 5.64 1.17 7.84
CA THR A 168 4.81 0.15 8.50
C THR A 168 3.50 -0.02 7.77
N GLU A 169 3.14 -1.27 7.46
CA GLU A 169 1.89 -1.58 6.76
C GLU A 169 0.66 -1.08 7.52
N ILE A 170 -0.38 -0.72 6.78
CA ILE A 170 -1.62 -0.19 7.34
C ILE A 170 -2.85 -0.92 6.81
N ASP A 171 -3.87 -1.05 7.66
CA ASP A 171 -5.24 -1.37 7.29
C ASP A 171 -6.00 -0.05 7.00
N PRO A 172 -6.18 0.35 5.72
CA PRO A 172 -6.94 1.55 5.38
C PRO A 172 -8.41 1.46 5.77
N GLY A 173 -8.97 0.25 5.87
CA GLY A 173 -10.33 0.04 6.37
C GLY A 173 -10.46 0.43 7.84
N TYR A 174 -9.50 0.02 8.67
CA TYR A 174 -9.48 0.41 10.08
C TYR A 174 -9.24 1.90 10.28
N LEU A 175 -8.34 2.52 9.50
CA LEU A 175 -8.17 3.97 9.55
C LEU A 175 -9.46 4.72 9.17
N LEU A 176 -10.20 4.22 8.18
CA LEU A 176 -11.49 4.79 7.78
C LEU A 176 -12.56 4.62 8.88
N GLU A 177 -12.61 3.47 9.56
CA GLU A 177 -13.49 3.24 10.71
C GLU A 177 -13.24 4.29 11.81
N ARG A 178 -11.96 4.51 12.17
CA ARG A 178 -11.57 5.50 13.19
C ARG A 178 -11.87 6.93 12.76
N LEU A 179 -11.61 7.28 11.50
CA LEU A 179 -11.95 8.59 10.95
C LEU A 179 -13.46 8.85 11.07
N ARG A 180 -14.29 7.86 10.74
CA ARG A 180 -15.76 7.96 10.85
C ARG A 180 -16.27 8.03 12.28
N ALA A 181 -15.52 7.50 13.23
CA ALA A 181 -15.80 7.64 14.65
C ALA A 181 -15.49 9.06 15.18
N GLY A 182 -15.00 9.96 14.33
CA GLY A 182 -14.72 11.35 14.69
C GLY A 182 -13.35 11.55 15.36
N GLU A 183 -12.45 10.57 15.24
CA GLU A 183 -11.10 10.74 15.77
C GLU A 183 -10.31 11.81 14.99
N ASP A 184 -9.48 12.56 15.70
CA ASP A 184 -8.62 13.57 15.10
C ASP A 184 -7.70 12.96 14.02
N PRO A 185 -7.75 13.46 12.76
CA PRO A 185 -6.84 13.07 11.69
C PRO A 185 -5.36 13.02 12.08
N ALA A 186 -4.90 13.92 12.96
CA ALA A 186 -3.51 13.97 13.41
C ALA A 186 -3.08 12.69 14.16
N HIS A 187 -4.01 11.96 14.79
CA HIS A 187 -3.71 10.67 15.42
C HIS A 187 -3.66 9.53 14.41
N LEU A 188 -4.42 9.62 13.32
CA LEU A 188 -4.50 8.59 12.29
C LEU A 188 -3.27 8.57 11.37
N LEU A 189 -2.56 9.69 11.27
CA LEU A 189 -1.35 9.84 10.45
C LEU A 189 -0.08 9.29 11.13
N LYS A 190 -0.16 8.90 12.42
CA LYS A 190 1.00 8.39 13.16
C LYS A 190 1.30 6.93 12.77
N PRO A 191 2.58 6.53 12.66
CA PRO A 191 2.95 5.12 12.53
C PRO A 191 2.30 4.26 13.63
N GLY A 192 1.74 3.11 13.25
CA GLY A 192 1.04 2.20 14.17
C GLY A 192 -0.43 2.55 14.45
N ALA A 193 -0.96 3.67 13.95
CA ALA A 193 -2.38 4.00 14.09
C ALA A 193 -3.32 2.99 13.37
N SER A 194 -2.81 2.23 12.41
CA SER A 194 -3.55 1.18 11.72
C SER A 194 -3.65 -0.14 12.48
N THR A 195 -2.96 -0.28 13.62
CA THR A 195 -2.94 -1.53 14.38
C THR A 195 -4.25 -1.69 15.13
N ARG A 196 -5.04 -2.72 14.77
CA ARG A 196 -6.24 -3.08 15.51
C ARG A 196 -5.84 -3.57 16.92
N PRO A 197 -6.45 -3.04 17.99
CA PRO A 197 -6.27 -3.59 19.32
C PRO A 197 -6.60 -5.08 19.30
N ALA A 198 -5.77 -5.90 19.95
CA ALA A 198 -6.10 -7.31 20.11
C ALA A 198 -7.48 -7.41 20.78
N LEU A 199 -8.42 -8.11 20.14
CA LEU A 199 -9.68 -8.47 20.76
C LEU A 199 -9.33 -9.22 22.04
N ARG A 200 -9.59 -8.63 23.21
CA ARG A 200 -9.49 -9.35 24.47
C ARG A 200 -10.53 -10.47 24.37
N HIS A 201 -10.08 -11.71 24.15
CA HIS A 201 -10.93 -12.85 24.45
C HIS A 201 -11.30 -12.71 25.93
N ALA A 202 -12.58 -12.40 26.18
CA ALA A 202 -13.14 -12.47 27.50
C ALA A 202 -12.83 -13.89 28.00
N LYS A 203 -11.95 -14.00 29.01
CA LYS A 203 -11.77 -15.26 29.72
C LYS A 203 -13.16 -15.64 30.21
N THR A 204 -13.72 -16.69 29.64
CA THR A 204 -14.92 -17.36 30.11
C THR A 204 -14.78 -17.54 31.61
N ALA A 205 -15.72 -16.97 32.36
CA ALA A 205 -15.79 -17.13 33.79
C ALA A 205 -15.77 -18.63 34.12
N GLU A 206 -14.80 -19.01 34.93
CA GLU A 206 -14.64 -20.35 35.48
C GLU A 206 -15.87 -20.67 36.34
N PRO A 207 -16.58 -21.81 36.13
CA PRO A 207 -17.71 -22.13 36.97
C PRO A 207 -17.21 -22.50 38.37
N SER A 208 -17.76 -21.80 39.37
CA SER A 208 -17.52 -21.97 40.79
C SER A 208 -17.65 -23.42 41.24
N ARG A 209 -16.68 -23.86 42.05
CA ARG A 209 -16.70 -25.11 42.82
C ARG A 209 -18.04 -25.31 43.56
N GLY A 210 -18.78 -26.35 43.18
CA GLY A 210 -19.89 -26.93 43.93
C GLY A 210 -19.48 -28.28 44.54
N ARG A 211 -19.83 -28.46 45.81
CA ARG A 211 -19.39 -29.50 46.74
C ARG A 211 -20.22 -30.79 46.59
N HIS A 212 -19.56 -31.95 46.71
CA HIS A 212 -20.01 -33.32 47.04
C HIS A 212 -21.50 -33.69 47.07
N SER A 213 -21.85 -34.81 46.40
CA SER A 213 -22.56 -35.93 47.03
C SER A 213 -22.31 -37.24 46.28
N GLU A 214 -21.83 -38.23 47.03
CA GLU A 214 -21.59 -39.62 46.67
C GLU A 214 -22.90 -40.43 46.75
N VAL A 215 -23.21 -41.24 45.72
CA VAL A 215 -24.09 -42.41 45.85
C VAL A 215 -23.57 -43.53 44.93
N ALA A 216 -23.49 -44.72 45.51
CA ALA A 216 -22.83 -45.89 44.97
C ALA A 216 -23.76 -46.88 44.22
N ARG A 217 -23.10 -47.71 43.40
CA ARG A 217 -23.26 -49.17 43.20
C ARG A 217 -24.12 -49.77 42.07
N THR A 218 -23.49 -50.83 41.52
CA THR A 218 -23.97 -52.02 40.77
C THR A 218 -24.24 -51.81 39.27
N GLY A 219 -23.86 -52.70 38.33
CA GLY A 219 -23.30 -54.05 38.40
C GLY A 219 -22.91 -54.56 36.99
N ASN A 220 -22.32 -55.75 36.96
CA ASN A 220 -21.63 -56.47 35.88
C ASN A 220 -22.36 -56.69 34.53
N GLY A 221 -21.58 -56.92 33.46
CA GLY A 221 -22.00 -57.65 32.26
C GLY A 221 -20.93 -57.66 31.15
N ALA A 222 -20.61 -58.85 30.61
CA ALA A 222 -19.36 -59.21 29.91
C ALA A 222 -19.43 -59.26 28.36
N CYS A 223 -18.26 -59.49 27.75
CA CYS A 223 -17.96 -60.05 26.40
C CYS A 223 -18.38 -59.23 25.15
N SER A 224 -17.70 -59.22 24.00
CA SER A 224 -16.51 -59.92 23.47
C SER A 224 -16.14 -59.32 22.09
N THR A 225 -14.85 -59.41 21.73
CA THR A 225 -14.28 -59.60 20.38
C THR A 225 -14.67 -58.68 19.20
N GLY A 226 -13.66 -58.02 18.62
CA GLY A 226 -13.72 -57.46 17.26
C GLY A 226 -12.38 -56.89 16.81
N ALA A 227 -11.67 -57.62 15.95
CA ALA A 227 -10.32 -57.32 15.48
C ALA A 227 -10.29 -56.36 14.27
N SER A 228 -9.09 -55.78 14.06
CA SER A 228 -8.58 -55.20 12.81
C SER A 228 -9.12 -53.79 12.47
N ARG A 229 -8.37 -52.81 11.95
CA ARG A 229 -7.21 -52.81 11.05
C ARG A 229 -6.36 -51.56 11.25
N SER A 230 -5.11 -51.71 10.84
CA SER A 230 -4.00 -50.75 10.70
C SER A 230 -4.33 -49.44 9.95
N GLY A 231 -3.69 -48.36 10.38
CA GLY A 231 -3.57 -47.11 9.62
C GLY A 231 -2.54 -46.17 10.25
N ALA A 232 -1.28 -46.58 10.27
CA ALA A 232 -0.17 -45.72 10.70
C ALA A 232 0.10 -44.66 9.62
N VAL A 233 -0.01 -43.38 9.97
CA VAL A 233 0.56 -42.28 9.19
C VAL A 233 1.84 -41.85 9.89
N THR A 234 2.98 -42.21 9.31
CA THR A 234 4.30 -41.91 9.83
C THR A 234 4.71 -40.47 9.54
N ARG A 235 5.30 -39.82 10.55
CA ARG A 235 6.24 -38.70 10.37
C ARG A 235 7.45 -39.21 9.58
N ALA A 236 7.64 -38.75 8.35
CA ALA A 236 8.93 -38.32 7.78
C ALA A 236 8.88 -38.32 6.24
N GLN A 237 8.76 -37.13 5.65
CA GLN A 237 9.54 -36.79 4.45
C GLN A 237 9.81 -35.29 4.48
N LEU A 238 10.79 -34.95 5.31
CA LEU A 238 11.52 -33.70 5.30
C LEU A 238 12.58 -33.73 4.19
N ALA A 239 12.85 -32.53 3.66
CA ALA A 239 14.09 -32.07 3.03
C ALA A 239 14.35 -32.38 1.54
N ARG A 240 14.30 -31.31 0.73
CA ARG A 240 15.43 -30.66 0.00
C ARG A 240 14.85 -29.42 -0.71
N GLN A 241 14.95 -28.19 -0.16
CA GLN A 241 16.06 -27.21 -0.30
C GLN A 241 16.62 -27.13 -1.73
N GLY A 242 16.78 -25.98 -2.39
CA GLY A 242 16.65 -24.56 -2.05
C GLY A 242 17.30 -23.75 -3.19
N LEU A 243 16.92 -22.49 -3.40
CA LEU A 243 17.78 -21.54 -4.10
C LEU A 243 17.48 -20.09 -3.69
N ALA A 244 18.44 -19.54 -2.94
CA ALA A 244 18.92 -18.16 -2.90
C ALA A 244 17.91 -17.00 -2.73
N MET A 245 17.73 -16.58 -1.47
CA MET A 245 17.61 -15.16 -1.14
C MET A 245 18.93 -14.46 -1.46
N LEU A 246 18.93 -13.54 -2.43
CA LEU A 246 19.99 -12.55 -2.55
C LEU A 246 19.73 -11.44 -1.54
N SER A 247 20.50 -11.49 -0.45
CA SER A 247 20.70 -10.37 0.45
C SER A 247 21.44 -9.26 -0.30
N PHE A 248 20.75 -8.17 -0.61
CA PHE A 248 21.39 -6.88 -0.93
C PHE A 248 20.92 -5.87 0.11
N GLY A 249 21.69 -5.75 1.18
CA GLY A 249 21.40 -4.83 2.27
C GLY A 249 22.55 -4.75 3.25
N THR A 250 23.66 -4.13 2.84
CA THR A 250 24.64 -3.45 3.72
C THR A 250 25.72 -2.76 2.87
N ASN A 251 25.40 -1.63 2.22
CA ASN A 251 26.45 -0.62 1.97
C ASN A 251 25.98 0.81 1.64
N TRP A 252 24.68 1.11 1.66
CA TRP A 252 24.19 2.43 1.25
C TRP A 252 24.40 3.54 2.30
N LEU A 253 24.80 3.21 3.53
CA LEU A 253 24.94 4.17 4.65
C LEU A 253 26.39 4.62 4.94
N ARG A 254 27.40 4.21 4.15
CA ARG A 254 28.79 4.70 4.33
C ARG A 254 29.21 5.79 3.34
N GLU A 255 28.51 5.99 2.23
CA GLU A 255 28.91 7.00 1.22
C GLU A 255 28.32 8.40 1.45
N CYS A 256 27.31 8.56 2.32
CA CYS A 256 26.78 9.89 2.66
C CYS A 256 27.63 10.66 3.71
N SER A 257 28.67 10.04 4.29
CA SER A 257 29.56 10.71 5.25
C SER A 257 30.85 11.26 4.62
N ALA A 258 31.11 11.02 3.33
CA ALA A 258 32.37 11.38 2.66
C ALA A 258 32.27 12.59 1.72
N VAL A 259 31.12 13.25 1.60
CA VAL A 259 30.92 14.44 0.73
C VAL A 259 30.92 15.76 1.52
N LYS A 260 31.32 15.75 2.81
CA LYS A 260 31.41 16.96 3.65
C LYS A 260 32.82 17.54 3.83
N SER A 261 33.82 17.06 3.09
CA SER A 261 35.16 17.63 3.14
C SER A 261 35.76 17.74 1.74
N GLY A 262 35.67 18.92 1.15
CA GLY A 262 36.49 19.25 -0.02
C GLY A 262 35.80 20.16 -1.01
N TRP A 263 35.49 21.40 -0.61
CA TRP A 263 35.55 22.60 -1.46
C TRP A 263 35.69 23.81 -0.52
N ALA A 264 36.91 24.01 -0.04
CA ALA A 264 37.40 25.29 0.47
C ALA A 264 38.75 25.49 -0.22
N GLU A 265 38.72 26.20 -1.34
CA GLU A 265 39.74 27.09 -1.92
C GLU A 265 39.18 27.69 -3.22
#